data_AF-A0A0W8CA66-F1
#
_entry.id   AF-A0A0W8CA66-F1
#
_cell.length_a   1.000
_cell.length_b   1.000
_cell.length_c   1.000
_cell.angle_alpha   90.00
_cell.angle_beta   90.00
_cell.angle_gamma   90.00
#
_symmetry.space_group_name_H-M   'P 1'
#
loop_
_entity.id
_entity.type
_entity.pdbx_description
1 polymer ?
#
loop_
_entity_poly.entity_id
_entity_poly.type
_entity_poly.pdbx_seq_one_letter_code
_entity_poly.pdbx_strand_id
1 'polypeptide(L)'
;MIGTIYETTNRDRSVVYVGSTIQQVNDRWSTHKSDYKRWLEGESNNNCSIFHFFKQYGIESFDIEAIEEYEVKSADELRQFEQLVSDKTNCVNKKRASTGLDRSNYDKLYYEKYRDMINEKINCECGGIYTRKNRYVHVKTMRHREWQSTQ
;
A
#
# COMPACT_ATOMS: atom_id res chain seq x y z
N MET A 1 -6.68 16.69 10.93
CA MET A 1 -5.25 16.48 11.27
C MET A 1 -4.56 15.86 10.08
N ILE A 2 -3.29 16.16 9.82
CA ILE A 2 -2.56 15.54 8.70
C ILE A 2 -1.98 14.22 9.21
N GLY A 3 -2.27 13.14 8.48
CA GLY A 3 -1.70 11.82 8.71
C GLY A 3 -0.96 11.35 7.47
N THR A 4 0.17 10.68 7.65
CA THR A 4 1.03 10.20 6.59
C THR A 4 1.01 8.67 6.57
N ILE A 5 0.78 8.10 5.40
CA ILE A 5 1.05 6.69 5.14
C ILE A 5 2.48 6.61 4.60
N TYR A 6 3.28 5.73 5.18
CA TYR A 6 4.68 5.52 4.81
C TYR A 6 4.94 4.05 4.51
N GLU A 7 6.04 3.79 3.81
CA GLU A 7 6.65 2.47 3.75
C GLU A 7 8.04 2.47 4.35
N THR A 8 8.43 1.31 4.87
CA THR A 8 9.82 1.00 5.20
C THR A 8 10.25 -0.17 4.34
N THR A 9 11.32 0.00 3.59
CA THR A 9 11.76 -0.98 2.60
C THR A 9 13.26 -1.09 2.54
N ASN A 10 13.76 -2.25 2.13
CA ASN A 10 15.17 -2.43 1.85
C ASN A 10 15.50 -2.06 0.40
N ARG A 11 16.79 -1.93 0.08
CA ARG A 11 17.27 -1.43 -1.22
C ARG A 11 16.70 -2.14 -2.46
N ASP A 12 16.51 -3.46 -2.39
CA ASP A 12 15.96 -4.25 -3.49
C ASP A 12 14.42 -4.39 -3.44
N ARG A 13 13.79 -3.78 -2.44
CA ARG A 13 12.35 -3.82 -2.17
C ARG A 13 11.77 -5.22 -2.00
N SER A 14 12.58 -6.22 -1.67
CA SER A 14 12.10 -7.57 -1.33
C SER A 14 11.32 -7.60 -0.01
N VAL A 15 11.54 -6.60 0.85
CA VAL A 15 10.77 -6.39 2.08
C VAL A 15 10.12 -5.01 2.03
N VAL A 16 8.80 -4.97 2.13
CA VAL A 16 8.02 -3.74 2.23
C VAL A 16 7.15 -3.82 3.47
N TYR A 17 7.26 -2.87 4.38
CA TYR A 17 6.35 -2.68 5.50
C TYR A 17 5.57 -1.39 5.28
N VAL A 18 4.27 -1.40 5.51
CA VAL A 18 3.43 -0.20 5.39
C VAL A 18 2.99 0.22 6.79
N GLY A 19 2.97 1.52 7.05
CA GLY A 19 2.46 2.03 8.32
C GLY A 19 1.87 3.42 8.16
N SER A 20 1.23 3.88 9.22
CA SER A 20 0.74 5.25 9.33
C SER A 20 1.32 6.00 10.52
N THR A 21 1.37 7.32 10.42
CA THR A 21 1.81 8.21 11.49
C THR A 21 1.13 9.58 11.37
N ILE A 22 0.98 10.25 12.50
CA ILE A 22 0.55 11.67 12.57
C ILE A 22 1.72 12.59 12.95
N GLN A 23 2.88 11.98 13.22
CA GLN A 23 4.16 12.63 13.42
C GLN A 23 4.90 12.69 12.08
N GLN A 24 6.03 13.40 12.03
CA GLN A 24 6.87 13.34 10.84
C GLN A 24 7.41 11.92 10.63
N VAL A 25 7.62 11.55 9.36
CA VAL A 25 8.11 10.21 9.00
C VAL A 25 9.48 9.93 9.63
N ASN A 26 10.36 10.94 9.73
CA ASN A 26 11.67 10.81 10.38
C ASN A 26 11.59 10.57 11.90
N ASP A 27 10.60 11.18 12.58
CA ASP A 27 10.36 10.92 14.00
C ASP A 27 9.85 9.49 14.21
N ARG A 28 8.98 9.04 13.30
CA ARG A 28 8.50 7.66 13.27
C ARG A 28 9.63 6.67 13.01
N TRP A 29 10.60 7.03 12.17
CA TRP A 29 11.79 6.23 11.92
C TRP A 29 12.65 6.08 13.17
N SER A 30 12.91 7.20 13.84
CA SER A 30 13.69 7.24 15.08
C SER A 30 13.03 6.38 16.17
N THR A 31 11.70 6.40 16.22
CA THR A 31 10.91 5.53 17.10
C THR A 31 11.09 4.05 16.73
N HIS A 32 10.97 3.68 15.45
CA HIS A 32 11.21 2.31 14.98
C HIS A 32 12.62 1.80 15.33
N LYS A 33 13.66 2.62 15.14
CA LYS A 33 15.05 2.28 15.53
C LYS A 33 15.17 2.02 17.02
N SER A 34 14.57 2.90 17.83
CA SER A 34 14.60 2.80 19.30
C SER A 34 13.84 1.57 19.80
N ASP A 35 12.65 1.30 19.26
CA ASP A 35 11.83 0.14 19.61
C ASP A 35 12.50 -1.17 19.17
N TYR A 36 13.16 -1.18 18.00
CA TYR A 36 13.94 -2.33 17.54
C TYR A 36 15.11 -2.63 18.49
N LYS A 37 15.83 -1.61 18.95
CA LYS A 37 16.91 -1.77 19.93
C LYS A 37 16.39 -2.42 21.23
N ARG A 38 15.31 -1.87 21.79
CA ARG A 38 14.68 -2.42 23.01
C ARG A 38 14.17 -3.85 22.80
N TRP A 39 13.67 -4.17 21.61
CA TRP A 39 13.25 -5.53 21.25
C TRP A 39 14.42 -6.51 21.20
N LEU A 40 15.58 -6.10 20.68
CA LEU A 40 16.80 -6.91 20.69
C LEU A 40 17.32 -7.18 22.11
N GLU A 41 17.21 -6.18 23.00
CA GLU A 41 17.62 -6.26 24.40
C GLU A 41 16.63 -7.07 25.28
N GLY A 42 15.49 -7.48 24.71
CA GLY A 42 14.45 -8.21 25.44
C GLY A 42 13.60 -7.33 26.38
N GLU A 43 13.76 -6.00 26.29
CA GLU A 43 13.03 -5.01 27.10
C GLU A 43 11.63 -4.69 26.54
N SER A 44 11.27 -5.28 25.41
CA SER A 44 10.00 -5.04 24.72
C SER A 44 9.44 -6.32 24.11
N ASN A 45 8.17 -6.58 24.40
CA ASN A 45 7.38 -7.63 23.74
C ASN A 45 6.73 -7.16 22.43
N ASN A 46 7.12 -5.98 21.91
CA ASN A 46 6.60 -5.45 20.66
C ASN A 46 6.98 -6.37 19.49
N ASN A 47 5.98 -7.00 18.88
CA ASN A 47 6.15 -7.91 17.76
C ASN A 47 5.86 -7.22 16.43
N CYS A 48 6.49 -6.06 16.20
CA CYS A 48 6.43 -5.40 14.91
C CYS A 48 7.05 -6.31 13.86
N SER A 49 6.33 -6.56 12.75
CA SER A 49 6.74 -7.59 11.79
C SER A 49 8.08 -7.28 11.15
N ILE A 50 8.40 -5.99 10.95
CA ILE A 50 9.63 -5.58 10.28
C ILE A 50 10.90 -5.81 11.13
N PHE A 51 10.80 -5.91 12.45
CA PHE A 51 11.97 -6.11 13.32
C PHE A 51 12.74 -7.38 13.01
N HIS A 52 12.05 -8.42 12.56
CA HIS A 52 12.68 -9.69 12.19
C HIS A 52 13.55 -9.52 10.94
N PHE A 53 13.11 -8.66 10.01
CA PHE A 53 13.84 -8.33 8.79
C PHE A 53 14.99 -7.35 9.05
N PHE A 54 14.83 -6.39 9.97
CA PHE A 54 15.96 -5.57 10.46
C PHE A 54 17.06 -6.44 11.07
N LYS A 55 16.69 -7.48 11.83
CA LYS A 55 17.66 -8.43 12.39
C LYS A 55 18.34 -9.28 11.32
N GLN A 56 17.61 -9.68 10.28
CA GLN A 56 18.13 -10.53 9.21
C GLN A 56 19.06 -9.78 8.25
N TYR A 57 18.71 -8.56 7.85
CA TYR A 57 19.42 -7.81 6.79
C TYR A 57 20.19 -6.58 7.29
N GLY A 58 20.07 -6.26 8.58
CA GLY A 58 20.60 -5.03 9.17
C GLY A 58 19.65 -3.85 8.97
N ILE A 59 19.40 -3.09 10.04
CA ILE A 59 18.49 -1.93 9.99
C ILE A 59 18.97 -0.81 9.06
N GLU A 60 20.29 -0.66 8.89
CA GLU A 60 20.89 0.33 7.99
C GLU A 60 20.70 -0.02 6.49
N SER A 61 20.18 -1.22 6.20
CA SER A 61 19.80 -1.63 4.84
C SER A 61 18.38 -1.19 4.48
N PHE A 62 17.69 -0.49 5.39
CA PHE A 62 16.31 -0.04 5.23
C PHE A 62 16.20 1.48 5.25
N ASP A 63 15.28 1.96 4.41
CA ASP A 63 14.86 3.34 4.35
C ASP A 63 13.35 3.44 4.60
N ILE A 64 12.90 4.63 4.96
CA ILE A 64 11.49 4.94 5.20
C ILE A 64 11.09 6.15 4.38
N GLU A 65 9.97 6.04 3.67
CA GLU A 65 9.53 7.04 2.72
C GLU A 65 8.03 7.30 2.88
N ALA A 66 7.63 8.57 2.76
CA ALA A 66 6.23 8.95 2.71
C ALA A 66 5.63 8.48 1.38
N ILE A 67 4.50 7.77 1.44
CA ILE A 67 3.73 7.38 0.26
C ILE A 67 2.74 8.48 -0.07
N GLU A 68 1.94 8.88 0.91
CA GLU A 68 0.84 9.83 0.72
C GLU A 68 0.42 10.46 2.05
N GLU A 69 -0.02 11.71 1.99
CA GLU A 69 -0.54 12.46 3.14
C GLU A 69 -2.05 12.68 2.99
N TYR A 70 -2.76 12.61 4.11
CA TYR A 70 -4.21 12.75 4.15
C TYR A 70 -4.61 13.71 5.25
N GLU A 71 -5.56 14.59 4.93
CA GLU A 71 -6.32 15.26 5.96
C GLU A 71 -7.38 14.30 6.50
N VAL A 72 -7.19 13.83 7.73
CA VAL A 72 -8.07 12.88 8.40
C VAL A 72 -8.74 13.52 9.61
N LYS A 73 -9.92 13.02 9.95
CA LYS A 73 -10.70 13.39 11.14
C LYS A 73 -10.28 12.59 12.36
N SER A 74 -9.73 11.40 12.17
CA SER A 74 -9.29 10.52 13.26
C SER A 74 -8.13 9.60 12.88
N ALA A 75 -7.46 9.06 13.90
CA ALA A 75 -6.44 8.03 13.70
C ALA A 75 -7.00 6.73 13.09
N ASP A 76 -8.29 6.43 13.33
CA ASP A 76 -8.94 5.25 12.74
C ASP A 76 -9.17 5.42 11.24
N GLU A 77 -9.54 6.62 10.79
CA GLU A 77 -9.63 6.93 9.36
C GLU A 77 -8.25 6.78 8.68
N LEU A 78 -7.18 7.23 9.34
CA LEU A 78 -5.82 7.02 8.83
C LEU A 78 -5.45 5.52 8.71
N ARG A 79 -5.82 4.70 9.71
CA ARG A 79 -5.62 3.25 9.68
C ARG A 79 -6.42 2.56 8.56
N GLN A 80 -7.55 3.13 8.16
CA GLN A 80 -8.31 2.63 7.01
C GLN A 80 -7.53 2.85 5.71
N PHE A 81 -6.90 4.02 5.54
CA PHE A 81 -6.00 4.27 4.41
C PHE A 81 -4.75 3.38 4.45
N GLU A 82 -4.15 3.17 5.63
CA GLU A 82 -3.05 2.22 5.82
C GLU A 82 -3.45 0.82 5.34
N GLN A 83 -4.66 0.36 5.68
CA GLN A 83 -5.17 -0.93 5.24
C GLN A 83 -5.35 -1.01 3.72
N LEU A 84 -5.89 0.05 3.09
CA LEU A 84 -6.06 0.10 1.64
C LEU A 84 -4.72 0.05 0.88
N VAL A 85 -3.67 0.67 1.42
CA VAL A 85 -2.32 0.63 0.85
C VAL A 85 -1.68 -0.73 1.10
N SER A 86 -1.80 -1.26 2.32
CA SER A 86 -1.30 -2.59 2.68
C SER A 86 -1.92 -3.69 1.80
N ASP A 87 -3.23 -3.63 1.52
CA ASP A 87 -3.92 -4.61 0.67
C ASP A 87 -3.49 -4.55 -0.81
N LYS A 88 -2.97 -3.40 -1.26
CA LYS A 88 -2.47 -3.21 -2.63
C LYS A 88 -0.98 -3.52 -2.79
N THR A 89 -0.26 -3.63 -1.69
CA THR A 89 1.18 -3.85 -1.68
C THR A 89 1.47 -5.26 -1.21
N ASN A 90 2.54 -5.88 -1.70
CA ASN A 90 3.00 -7.15 -1.18
C ASN A 90 3.81 -6.91 0.11
N CYS A 91 3.15 -6.39 1.14
CA CYS A 91 3.81 -5.96 2.38
C CYS A 91 3.91 -7.09 3.42
N VAL A 92 4.90 -6.98 4.31
CA VAL A 92 5.20 -7.98 5.36
C VAL A 92 4.43 -7.72 6.66
N ASN A 93 3.40 -6.87 6.63
CA ASN A 93 2.56 -6.56 7.78
C ASN A 93 1.86 -7.83 8.27
N LYS A 94 2.11 -8.25 9.52
CA LYS A 94 1.49 -9.47 10.10
C LYS A 94 0.02 -9.26 10.50
N LYS A 95 -0.39 -8.01 10.77
CA LYS A 95 -1.71 -7.67 11.28
C LYS A 95 -2.34 -6.60 10.39
N ARG A 96 -3.67 -6.68 10.24
CA ARG A 96 -4.47 -5.63 9.62
C ARG A 96 -4.37 -4.35 10.44
N ALA A 97 -4.21 -3.21 9.77
CA ALA A 97 -4.20 -1.88 10.38
C ALA A 97 -5.61 -1.48 10.86
N SER A 98 -6.64 -1.95 10.14
CA SER A 98 -8.04 -1.71 10.49
C SER A 98 -8.89 -2.96 10.30
N THR A 99 -9.69 -3.28 11.32
CA THR A 99 -10.70 -4.36 11.32
C THR A 99 -12.13 -3.83 11.19
N GLY A 100 -12.33 -2.51 11.29
CA GLY A 100 -13.65 -1.88 11.36
C GLY A 100 -14.28 -1.53 10.02
N LEU A 101 -13.63 -1.85 8.90
CA LEU A 101 -14.20 -1.67 7.57
C LEU A 101 -15.02 -2.90 7.21
N ASP A 102 -16.34 -2.77 7.25
CA ASP A 102 -17.18 -3.69 6.48
C ASP A 102 -16.88 -3.54 4.99
N ARG A 103 -17.23 -4.56 4.20
CA ARG A 103 -16.92 -4.63 2.77
C ARG A 103 -17.48 -3.44 1.98
N SER A 104 -18.68 -2.96 2.33
CA SER A 104 -19.32 -1.84 1.62
C SER A 104 -18.55 -0.54 1.84
N ASN A 105 -18.16 -0.27 3.09
CA ASN A 105 -17.36 0.91 3.41
C ASN A 105 -15.95 0.84 2.81
N TYR A 106 -15.32 -0.34 2.82
CA TYR A 106 -14.06 -0.56 2.13
C TYR A 106 -14.15 -0.25 0.64
N ASP A 107 -15.14 -0.83 -0.06
CA ASP A 107 -15.31 -0.65 -1.50
C ASP A 107 -15.58 0.82 -1.86
N LYS A 108 -16.35 1.52 -1.03
CA LYS A 108 -16.60 2.96 -1.19
C LYS A 108 -15.31 3.78 -1.06
N LEU A 109 -14.57 3.62 0.02
CA LEU A 109 -13.31 4.34 0.26
C LEU A 109 -12.27 4.03 -0.82
N TYR A 110 -12.17 2.76 -1.22
CA TYR A 110 -11.30 2.34 -2.31
C TYR A 110 -11.66 3.03 -3.62
N TYR A 111 -12.95 3.02 -3.98
CA TYR A 111 -13.40 3.66 -5.22
C TYR A 111 -13.19 5.17 -5.19
N GLU A 112 -13.46 5.84 -4.08
CA GLU A 112 -13.21 7.27 -3.92
C GLU A 112 -11.73 7.60 -4.09
N LYS A 113 -10.84 6.83 -3.44
CA LYS A 113 -9.39 7.04 -3.52
C LYS A 113 -8.83 6.74 -4.91
N TYR A 114 -9.22 5.64 -5.52
CA TYR A 114 -8.59 5.13 -6.75
C TYR A 114 -9.45 5.36 -7.99
N ARG A 115 -10.44 6.26 -7.92
CA ARG A 115 -11.41 6.54 -8.99
C ARG A 115 -10.73 6.76 -10.33
N ASP A 116 -9.70 7.60 -10.36
CA ASP A 116 -9.05 8.00 -11.61
C ASP A 116 -8.29 6.83 -12.25
N MET A 117 -7.56 6.05 -11.45
CA MET A 117 -6.91 4.82 -11.91
C MET A 117 -7.93 3.76 -12.38
N ILE A 118 -9.08 3.66 -11.70
CA ILE A 118 -10.15 2.72 -12.07
C ILE A 118 -10.81 3.13 -13.40
N ASN A 119 -11.02 4.42 -13.60
CA ASN A 119 -11.70 4.99 -14.76
C ASN A 119 -10.76 5.34 -15.93
N GLU A 120 -9.45 5.14 -15.74
CA GLU A 120 -8.42 5.31 -16.75
C GLU A 120 -8.79 4.62 -18.07
N LYS A 121 -8.68 5.38 -19.15
CA LYS A 121 -8.93 4.91 -20.51
C LYS A 121 -7.63 4.36 -21.10
N ILE A 122 -7.64 3.07 -21.40
CA ILE A 122 -6.54 2.34 -22.03
C ILE A 122 -6.80 2.28 -23.53
N ASN A 123 -5.83 2.75 -24.30
CA ASN A 123 -5.81 2.59 -25.75
C ASN A 123 -5.21 1.22 -26.10
N CYS A 124 -5.95 0.45 -26.89
CA CYS A 124 -5.51 -0.83 -27.44
C CYS A 124 -4.86 -0.63 -28.81
N GLU A 125 -3.87 -1.45 -29.14
CA GLU A 125 -3.25 -1.50 -30.47
C GLU A 125 -4.26 -1.83 -31.59
N CYS A 126 -5.38 -2.49 -31.28
CA CYS A 126 -6.48 -2.67 -32.23
C CYS A 126 -7.27 -1.37 -32.53
N GLY A 127 -6.82 -0.20 -32.03
CA GLY A 127 -7.47 1.10 -32.17
C GLY A 127 -8.69 1.30 -31.25
N GLY A 128 -8.92 0.39 -30.31
CA GLY A 128 -10.03 0.49 -29.36
C GLY A 128 -9.67 1.13 -28.03
N ILE A 129 -10.62 1.79 -27.40
CA ILE A 129 -10.45 2.39 -26.06
C ILE A 129 -11.32 1.63 -25.06
N TYR A 130 -10.77 1.27 -23.91
CA TYR A 130 -11.49 0.56 -22.84
C TYR A 130 -10.98 0.96 -21.45
N THR A 131 -11.69 0.59 -20.38
CA THR A 131 -11.20 0.74 -18.99
C THR A 131 -10.76 -0.61 -18.44
N ARG A 132 -9.95 -0.64 -17.37
CA ARG A 132 -9.50 -1.90 -16.75
C ARG A 132 -10.65 -2.89 -16.49
N LYS A 133 -11.77 -2.42 -15.93
CA LYS A 133 -12.99 -3.23 -15.69
C LYS A 133 -13.58 -3.82 -16.98
N ASN A 134 -13.56 -3.04 -18.06
CA ASN A 134 -14.17 -3.42 -19.34
C ASN A 134 -13.19 -4.13 -20.29
N ARG A 135 -11.97 -4.46 -19.85
CA ARG A 135 -10.98 -5.19 -20.67
C ARG A 135 -11.55 -6.49 -21.22
N TYR A 136 -12.24 -7.27 -20.38
CA TYR A 136 -12.83 -8.54 -20.79
C TYR A 136 -13.87 -8.39 -21.91
N VAL A 137 -14.69 -7.34 -21.84
CA VAL A 137 -15.67 -7.03 -22.89
C VAL A 137 -14.96 -6.57 -24.15
N HIS A 138 -13.94 -5.71 -24.01
CA HIS A 138 -13.13 -5.23 -25.12
C HIS A 138 -12.48 -6.36 -25.92
N VAL A 139 -11.82 -7.33 -25.25
CA VAL A 139 -11.15 -8.45 -25.95
C VAL A 139 -12.11 -9.38 -26.69
N LYS A 140 -13.41 -9.32 -26.36
CA LYS A 140 -14.46 -10.06 -27.06
C LYS A 140 -15.09 -9.30 -28.24
N THR A 141 -14.77 -8.02 -28.41
CA THR A 141 -15.28 -7.25 -29.56
C THR A 141 -14.76 -7.86 -30.86
N MET A 142 -15.59 -7.84 -31.91
CA MET A 142 -15.23 -8.36 -33.24
C MET A 142 -13.92 -7.74 -33.73
N ARG A 143 -13.79 -6.41 -33.62
CA ARG A 143 -12.57 -5.66 -33.94
C ARG A 143 -11.32 -6.25 -33.27
N HIS A 144 -11.36 -6.53 -31.96
CA HIS A 144 -10.18 -7.04 -31.27
C HIS A 144 -9.84 -8.47 -31.72
N ARG A 145 -10.84 -9.31 -31.98
CA ARG A 145 -10.65 -10.68 -32.49
C ARG A 145 -10.08 -10.70 -33.91
N GLU A 146 -10.59 -9.83 -34.78
CA GLU A 146 -10.10 -9.67 -36.15
C GLU A 146 -8.64 -9.19 -36.13
N TRP A 147 -8.32 -8.15 -35.36
CA TRP A 147 -6.94 -7.67 -35.19
C TRP A 147 -5.98 -8.76 -34.67
N GLN A 148 -6.42 -9.59 -33.72
CA GLN A 148 -5.63 -10.73 -33.24
C GLN A 148 -5.39 -11.80 -34.31
N SER A 149 -6.30 -11.96 -35.27
CA SER A 149 -6.17 -12.94 -36.36
C SER A 149 -5.24 -12.48 -37.49
N THR A 150 -4.92 -11.19 -37.54
CA THR A 150 -4.04 -10.58 -38.54
C THR A 150 -2.59 -10.44 -38.10
N GLN A 151 -2.25 -10.90 -36.88
CA GLN A 151 -0.91 -10.82 -36.26
C GLN A 151 -0.15 -12.14 -36.36
#